data_AF-A0A966YIA4-F1
#
_entry.id   AF-A0A966YIA4-F1
#
_cell.length_a   1.000
_cell.length_b   1.000
_cell.length_c   1.000
_cell.angle_alpha   90.00
_cell.angle_beta   90.00
_cell.angle_gamma   90.00
#
_symmetry.space_group_name_H-M   'P 1'
#
loop_
_entity.id
_entity.type
_entity.pdbx_description
1 polymer ?
#
loop_
_entity_poly.entity_id
_entity_poly.type
_entity_poly.pdbx_seq_one_letter_code
_entity_poly.pdbx_strand_id
1 'polypeptide(L)'
;SVLIDGDRLVCTPGGQRATMVALDKKTGRQLWTCSFPDDRGAGHASIVISEVGGKRVYVQTTASGAFGVDAETGRLLWSYPIDKTTAVIPTPIVRDDLVYMVAGYKRGGALLRQIPEGNGGVTIEEVYGLKPELANKHGGVVLVGNHLYGCADDKQIIICADLETGETVWKERGSGKNSVAIAAADGHLYLRYQDGTMALAKADPSGFVEVSSFQIPGSGDRPSWAHPVILDGRLYLREGDTILCYDIQQR
;
A
#
# COMPACT_ATOMS: atom_id res chain seq x y z
N SER A 1 -6.68 -3.40 8.82
CA SER A 1 -5.99 -4.67 9.13
C SER A 1 -5.34 -4.57 10.50
N VAL A 2 -4.67 -5.63 10.97
CA VAL A 2 -3.87 -5.62 12.21
C VAL A 2 -2.40 -5.86 11.87
N LEU A 3 -1.50 -5.26 12.63
CA LEU A 3 -0.06 -5.50 12.59
C LEU A 3 0.36 -6.21 13.88
N ILE A 4 1.18 -7.25 13.76
CA ILE A 4 1.85 -7.86 14.90
C ILE A 4 3.31 -7.40 14.90
N ASP A 5 3.73 -6.73 15.98
CA ASP A 5 5.11 -6.33 16.21
C ASP A 5 5.55 -6.71 17.64
N GLY A 6 6.44 -7.69 17.75
CA GLY A 6 6.83 -8.26 19.04
C GLY A 6 5.60 -8.77 19.80
N ASP A 7 5.36 -8.26 21.01
CA ASP A 7 4.20 -8.59 21.84
C ASP A 7 2.99 -7.66 21.62
N ARG A 8 3.06 -6.77 20.63
CA ARG A 8 2.00 -5.81 20.32
C ARG A 8 1.14 -6.30 19.15
N LEU A 9 -0.18 -6.17 19.30
CA LEU A 9 -1.15 -6.16 18.21
C LEU A 9 -1.58 -4.71 18.01
N VAL A 10 -1.33 -4.16 16.84
CA VAL A 10 -1.63 -2.77 16.49
C VAL A 10 -2.76 -2.74 15.47
N CYS A 11 -3.76 -1.91 15.70
CA CYS A 11 -4.91 -1.76 14.81
C CYS A 11 -5.42 -0.33 14.77
N THR A 12 -6.22 -0.02 13.75
CA THR A 12 -6.66 1.36 13.47
C THR A 12 -8.18 1.40 13.38
N PRO A 13 -8.88 1.35 14.53
CA PRO A 13 -10.33 1.37 14.54
C PRO A 13 -10.91 2.72 14.09
N GLY A 14 -10.09 3.78 13.99
CA GLY A 14 -10.49 5.07 13.40
C GLY A 14 -11.40 5.91 14.28
N GLY A 15 -11.38 5.69 15.61
CA GLY A 15 -12.16 6.48 16.55
C GLY A 15 -11.47 7.80 16.89
N GLN A 16 -12.23 8.84 17.24
CA GLN A 16 -11.69 10.17 17.57
C GLN A 16 -10.66 10.20 18.71
N ARG A 17 -10.76 9.25 19.66
CA ARG A 17 -9.84 9.10 20.81
C ARG A 17 -8.84 7.94 20.63
N ALA A 18 -8.95 7.23 19.52
CA ALA A 18 -8.28 5.98 19.25
C ALA A 18 -8.25 5.74 17.74
N THR A 19 -7.52 6.60 17.03
CA THR A 19 -7.28 6.41 15.61
C THR A 19 -6.51 5.11 15.43
N MET A 20 -5.40 4.96 16.16
CA MET A 20 -4.58 3.76 16.24
C MET A 20 -4.45 3.30 17.69
N VAL A 21 -4.45 1.99 17.92
CA VAL A 21 -4.36 1.37 19.24
C VAL A 21 -3.32 0.25 19.19
N ALA A 22 -2.49 0.15 20.23
CA ALA A 22 -1.70 -1.03 20.49
C ALA A 22 -2.27 -1.79 21.69
N LEU A 23 -2.44 -3.08 21.50
CA LEU A 23 -2.89 -4.04 22.50
C LEU A 23 -1.77 -5.05 22.75
N ASP A 24 -1.73 -5.62 23.95
CA ASP A 24 -0.97 -6.84 24.20
C ASP A 24 -1.57 -7.98 23.35
N LYS A 25 -0.76 -8.61 22.50
CA LYS A 25 -1.25 -9.56 21.49
C LYS A 25 -1.87 -10.83 22.10
N LYS A 26 -1.56 -11.14 23.38
CA LYS A 26 -2.04 -12.36 24.05
C LYS A 26 -3.30 -12.10 24.87
N THR A 27 -3.39 -10.93 25.49
CA THR A 27 -4.44 -10.61 26.46
C THR A 27 -5.47 -9.61 25.92
N GLY A 28 -5.15 -8.89 24.85
CA GLY A 28 -5.98 -7.81 24.31
C GLY A 28 -6.00 -6.56 25.18
N ARG A 29 -5.20 -6.50 26.26
CA ARG A 29 -5.10 -5.32 27.12
C ARG A 29 -4.48 -4.16 26.35
N GLN A 30 -5.10 -2.99 26.42
CA GLN A 30 -4.56 -1.77 25.82
C GLN A 30 -3.19 -1.41 26.42
N LEU A 31 -2.20 -1.20 25.55
CA LEU A 31 -0.87 -0.70 25.89
C LEU A 31 -0.82 0.82 25.73
N TRP A 32 -1.27 1.32 24.59
CA TRP A 32 -1.39 2.74 24.32
C TRP A 32 -2.47 3.01 23.26
N THR A 33 -2.87 4.28 23.14
CA THR A 33 -3.75 4.77 22.07
C THR A 33 -3.14 6.04 21.46
N CYS A 34 -3.35 6.22 20.16
CA CYS A 34 -2.99 7.41 19.41
C CYS A 34 -4.26 8.04 18.84
N SER A 35 -4.39 9.36 19.00
CA SER A 35 -5.43 10.16 18.34
C SER A 35 -4.79 10.99 17.24
N PHE A 36 -5.31 10.90 16.02
CA PHE A 36 -5.03 11.83 14.94
C PHE A 36 -6.15 12.89 14.94
N PRO A 37 -5.87 14.14 15.35
CA PRO A 37 -6.89 15.18 15.40
C PRO A 37 -7.57 15.38 14.05
N ASP A 38 -8.89 15.58 14.08
CA ASP A 38 -9.74 15.82 12.90
C ASP A 38 -9.68 14.70 11.82
N ASP A 39 -9.27 13.49 12.21
CA ASP A 39 -9.34 12.34 11.33
C ASP A 39 -10.79 12.04 10.92
N ARG A 40 -10.98 11.81 9.62
CA ARG A 40 -12.29 11.52 9.01
C ARG A 40 -12.65 10.03 9.07
N GLY A 41 -11.85 9.24 9.79
CA GLY A 41 -12.09 7.83 10.05
C GLY A 41 -11.06 6.92 9.36
N ALA A 42 -11.12 5.64 9.73
CA ALA A 42 -10.18 4.64 9.25
C ALA A 42 -10.12 4.55 7.71
N GLY A 43 -8.91 4.34 7.19
CA GLY A 43 -8.68 3.90 5.81
C GLY A 43 -8.75 2.37 5.69
N HIS A 44 -8.50 1.85 4.49
CA HIS A 44 -8.35 0.40 4.25
C HIS A 44 -6.89 -0.06 4.25
N ALA A 45 -5.95 0.88 4.34
CA ALA A 45 -4.52 0.62 4.37
C ALA A 45 -4.08 -0.19 5.60
N SER A 46 -3.01 -0.96 5.42
CA SER A 46 -2.31 -1.61 6.53
C SER A 46 -1.28 -0.70 7.16
N ILE A 47 -0.91 -1.01 8.40
CA ILE A 47 0.19 -0.36 9.11
C ILE A 47 1.50 -0.96 8.59
N VAL A 48 2.46 -0.11 8.26
CA VAL A 48 3.84 -0.49 7.93
C VAL A 48 4.79 0.08 8.97
N ILE A 49 5.95 -0.56 9.12
CA ILE A 49 6.97 -0.17 10.09
C ILE A 49 8.07 0.58 9.35
N SER A 50 8.47 1.72 9.88
CA SER A 50 9.67 2.47 9.48
C SER A 50 10.66 2.55 10.64
N GLU A 51 11.95 2.61 10.34
CA GLU A 51 13.00 2.88 11.32
C GLU A 51 13.79 4.13 10.93
N VAL A 52 13.76 5.17 11.75
CA VAL A 52 14.44 6.45 11.48
C VAL A 52 15.03 7.02 12.76
N GLY A 53 16.31 7.41 12.74
CA GLY A 53 17.01 7.91 13.93
C GLY A 53 17.00 6.95 15.12
N GLY A 54 17.04 5.63 14.86
CA GLY A 54 16.93 4.59 15.89
C GLY A 54 15.53 4.44 16.49
N LYS A 55 14.52 5.10 15.93
CA LYS A 55 13.12 4.99 16.35
C LYS A 55 12.31 4.16 15.39
N ARG A 56 11.48 3.30 15.97
CA ARG A 56 10.45 2.57 15.25
C ARG A 56 9.18 3.41 15.15
N VAL A 57 8.71 3.63 13.92
CA VAL A 57 7.53 4.43 13.60
C VAL A 57 6.51 3.55 12.89
N TYR A 58 5.29 3.52 13.40
CA TYR A 58 4.15 2.94 12.69
C TYR A 58 3.59 3.98 11.73
N VAL A 59 3.52 3.62 10.46
CA VAL A 59 3.05 4.49 9.38
C VAL A 59 1.79 3.90 8.78
N GLN A 60 0.78 4.73 8.57
CA GLN A 60 -0.46 4.33 7.90
C GLN A 60 -1.13 5.54 7.24
N THR A 61 -2.13 5.27 6.41
CA THR A 61 -3.06 6.25 5.87
C THR A 61 -4.49 6.03 6.38
N THR A 62 -5.17 7.12 6.72
CA THR A 62 -6.61 7.18 7.04
C THR A 62 -7.38 7.94 5.97
N ALA A 63 -8.67 8.19 6.18
CA ALA A 63 -9.46 9.07 5.32
C ALA A 63 -8.96 10.54 5.34
N SER A 64 -8.09 10.92 6.27
CA SER A 64 -7.49 12.27 6.35
C SER A 64 -6.07 12.38 5.80
N GLY A 65 -5.39 11.28 5.50
CA GLY A 65 -4.04 11.28 4.93
C GLY A 65 -3.09 10.35 5.65
N ALA A 66 -1.78 10.52 5.44
CA ALA A 66 -0.76 9.69 6.07
C ALA A 66 -0.41 10.22 7.46
N PHE A 67 -0.01 9.34 8.37
CA PHE A 67 0.47 9.72 9.70
C PHE A 67 1.47 8.70 10.24
N GLY A 68 2.36 9.18 11.11
CA GLY A 68 3.39 8.40 11.77
C GLY A 68 3.21 8.43 13.28
N VAL A 69 3.33 7.27 13.93
CA VAL A 69 3.16 7.09 15.37
C VAL A 69 4.41 6.44 15.96
N ASP A 70 4.91 6.95 17.08
CA ASP A 70 5.99 6.32 17.84
C ASP A 70 5.50 4.95 18.36
N ALA A 71 6.16 3.87 17.92
CA ALA A 71 5.71 2.50 18.17
C ALA A 71 5.71 2.10 19.66
N GLU A 72 6.56 2.75 20.46
CA GLU A 72 6.71 2.47 21.88
C GLU A 72 5.63 3.20 22.69
N THR A 73 5.41 4.48 22.40
CA THR A 73 4.60 5.38 23.24
C THR A 73 3.19 5.63 22.70
N GLY A 74 2.93 5.36 21.42
CA GLY A 74 1.67 5.74 20.77
C GLY A 74 1.54 7.23 20.48
N ARG A 75 2.62 8.01 20.63
CA ARG A 75 2.60 9.45 20.35
C ARG A 75 2.54 9.69 18.85
N LEU A 76 1.62 10.53 18.39
CA LEU A 76 1.61 11.06 17.02
C LEU A 76 2.90 11.86 16.80
N LEU A 77 3.69 11.46 15.79
CA LEU A 77 4.94 12.12 15.43
C LEU A 77 4.72 13.15 14.33
N TRP A 78 4.00 12.75 13.29
CA TRP A 78 3.73 13.60 12.13
C TRP A 78 2.45 13.17 11.41
N SER A 79 1.92 14.07 10.58
CA SER A 79 0.78 13.80 9.70
C SER A 79 0.93 14.57 8.39
N TYR A 80 0.48 13.98 7.28
CA TYR A 80 0.41 14.58 5.96
C TYR A 80 -1.06 14.55 5.48
N PRO A 81 -1.78 15.67 5.54
CA PRO A 81 -3.20 15.70 5.26
C PRO A 81 -3.50 15.62 3.75
N ILE A 82 -4.64 15.04 3.40
CA ILE A 82 -5.18 15.05 2.03
C ILE A 82 -6.60 15.60 2.00
N ASP A 83 -7.00 16.10 0.83
CA ASP A 83 -8.39 16.48 0.56
C ASP A 83 -9.36 15.31 0.75
N LYS A 84 -10.63 15.65 1.03
CA LYS A 84 -11.69 14.65 1.20
C LYS A 84 -11.80 13.75 -0.03
N THR A 85 -11.82 12.45 0.22
CA THR A 85 -11.97 11.41 -0.79
C THR A 85 -12.94 10.33 -0.32
N THR A 86 -13.37 9.46 -1.23
CA THR A 86 -14.32 8.39 -0.91
C THR A 86 -13.68 7.31 -0.05
N ALA A 87 -12.45 6.91 -0.38
CA ALA A 87 -11.68 5.93 0.37
C ALA A 87 -10.18 6.14 0.13
N VAL A 88 -9.37 5.80 1.14
CA VAL A 88 -7.93 5.66 1.02
C VAL A 88 -7.60 4.20 1.26
N ILE A 89 -7.05 3.55 0.22
CA ILE A 89 -6.98 2.10 0.13
C ILE A 89 -5.53 1.57 0.16
N PRO A 90 -4.60 2.13 -0.64
CA PRO A 90 -3.25 1.56 -0.71
C PRO A 90 -2.51 1.68 0.62
N THR A 91 -1.79 0.62 0.96
CA THR A 91 -0.83 0.63 2.08
C THR A 91 0.38 1.49 1.71
N PRO A 92 0.84 2.41 2.56
CA PRO A 92 2.06 3.18 2.30
C PRO A 92 3.28 2.28 2.10
N ILE A 93 4.25 2.74 1.32
CA ILE A 93 5.51 2.04 1.09
C ILE A 93 6.60 2.78 1.85
N VAL A 94 7.43 2.05 2.58
CA VAL A 94 8.59 2.59 3.30
C VAL A 94 9.87 2.09 2.66
N ARG A 95 10.83 2.99 2.48
CA ARG A 95 12.22 2.71 2.12
C ARG A 95 13.11 3.63 2.94
N ASP A 96 13.90 3.07 3.83
CA ASP A 96 14.78 3.85 4.71
C ASP A 96 13.99 4.93 5.47
N ASP A 97 14.30 6.21 5.24
CA ASP A 97 13.59 7.36 5.79
C ASP A 97 12.39 7.83 4.94
N LEU A 98 12.20 7.26 3.75
CA LEU A 98 11.15 7.64 2.81
C LEU A 98 9.83 6.90 3.09
N VAL A 99 8.73 7.65 2.97
CA VAL A 99 7.36 7.16 3.00
C VAL A 99 6.65 7.61 1.72
N TYR A 100 6.32 6.66 0.85
CA TYR A 100 5.42 6.90 -0.27
C TYR A 100 3.98 6.60 0.16
N MET A 101 3.12 7.60 0.05
CA MET A 101 1.67 7.44 0.22
C MET A 101 0.96 7.66 -1.11
N VAL A 102 -0.14 6.96 -1.32
CA VAL A 102 -1.01 7.20 -2.48
C VAL A 102 -2.47 7.07 -2.10
N ALA A 103 -3.29 7.93 -2.69
CA ALA A 103 -4.73 7.87 -2.59
C ALA A 103 -5.38 7.94 -3.98
N GLY A 104 -6.45 7.18 -4.12
CA GLY A 104 -7.24 7.10 -5.34
C GLY A 104 -8.14 8.31 -5.53
N TYR A 105 -9.08 8.22 -6.47
CA TYR A 105 -10.05 9.28 -6.75
C TYR A 105 -9.37 10.61 -7.09
N LYS A 106 -8.32 10.53 -7.91
CA LYS A 106 -7.50 11.65 -8.38
C LYS A 106 -6.71 12.40 -7.29
N ARG A 107 -6.53 11.82 -6.09
CA ARG A 107 -5.72 12.45 -5.04
C ARG A 107 -4.23 12.37 -5.35
N GLY A 108 -3.75 11.22 -5.82
CA GLY A 108 -2.37 11.07 -6.28
C GLY A 108 -1.43 10.44 -5.27
N GLY A 109 -0.16 10.38 -5.65
CA GLY A 109 0.94 9.88 -4.83
C GLY A 109 1.86 11.01 -4.36
N ALA A 110 2.38 10.90 -3.15
CA ALA A 110 3.36 11.82 -2.56
C ALA A 110 4.49 11.04 -1.90
N LEU A 111 5.70 11.62 -1.91
CA LEU A 111 6.86 11.07 -1.22
C LEU A 111 7.27 12.02 -0.09
N LEU A 112 7.34 11.46 1.11
CA LEU A 112 7.70 12.16 2.33
C LEU A 112 9.03 11.60 2.83
N ARG A 113 9.89 12.45 3.37
CA ARG A 113 11.11 12.06 4.07
C ARG A 113 10.91 12.29 5.57
N GLN A 114 11.15 11.26 6.38
CA GLN A 114 11.11 11.37 7.83
C GLN A 114 12.43 11.92 8.35
N ILE A 115 12.36 12.96 9.19
CA ILE A 115 13.53 13.65 9.74
C ILE A 115 13.56 13.43 11.26
N PRO A 116 14.56 12.71 11.80
CA PRO A 116 14.67 12.50 13.23
C PRO A 116 15.10 13.80 13.93
N GLU A 117 14.51 14.07 15.09
CA GLU A 117 14.84 15.22 15.92
C GLU A 117 15.64 14.81 17.17
N GLY A 118 16.49 15.70 17.68
CA GLY A 118 17.34 15.42 18.86
C GLY A 118 16.57 15.21 20.18
N ASN A 119 15.29 15.57 20.23
CA ASN A 119 14.38 15.35 21.37
C ASN A 119 13.64 13.99 21.28
N GLY A 120 13.96 13.16 20.29
CA GLY A 120 13.24 11.93 20.01
C GLY A 120 11.89 12.13 19.30
N GLY A 121 11.66 13.28 18.69
CA GLY A 121 10.62 13.52 17.69
C GLY A 121 11.03 13.00 16.31
N VAL A 122 10.05 12.96 15.41
CA VAL A 122 10.26 12.73 13.98
C VAL A 122 9.32 13.68 13.26
N THR A 123 9.83 14.52 12.39
CA THR A 123 9.03 15.37 11.49
C THR A 123 9.09 14.81 10.07
N ILE A 124 8.41 15.48 9.13
CA ILE A 124 8.46 15.13 7.72
C ILE A 124 8.84 16.33 6.86
N GLU A 125 9.54 16.05 5.78
CA GLU A 125 9.74 16.93 4.63
C GLU A 125 9.03 16.33 3.41
N GLU A 126 8.37 17.17 2.61
CA GLU A 126 7.81 16.75 1.33
C GLU A 126 8.92 16.70 0.28
N VAL A 127 9.27 15.50 -0.20
CA VAL A 127 10.21 15.32 -1.33
C VAL A 127 9.50 15.71 -2.63
N TYR A 128 8.27 15.23 -2.80
CA TYR A 128 7.30 15.80 -3.73
C TYR A 128 5.88 15.58 -3.21
N GLY A 129 5.01 16.55 -3.49
CA GLY A 129 3.62 16.50 -3.09
C GLY A 129 2.74 15.63 -3.97
N LEU A 130 1.44 15.65 -3.69
CA LEU A 130 0.45 14.84 -4.39
C LEU A 130 0.45 15.05 -5.90
N LYS A 131 0.81 14.00 -6.63
CA LYS A 131 0.78 13.89 -8.09
C LYS A 131 -0.43 13.07 -8.56
N PRO A 132 -1.52 13.70 -9.08
CA PRO A 132 -2.75 13.00 -9.48
C PRO A 132 -2.54 11.87 -10.51
N GLU A 133 -1.50 11.96 -11.33
CA GLU A 133 -1.09 10.94 -12.30
C GLU A 133 -0.64 9.63 -11.64
N LEU A 134 -0.19 9.68 -10.39
CA LEU A 134 0.19 8.51 -9.59
C LEU A 134 -0.99 7.94 -8.78
N ALA A 135 -2.21 8.46 -8.96
CA ALA A 135 -3.37 8.02 -8.20
C ALA A 135 -3.66 6.52 -8.40
N ASN A 136 -3.93 5.83 -7.29
CA ASN A 136 -4.24 4.40 -7.26
C ASN A 136 -5.31 4.10 -6.19
N LYS A 137 -6.24 3.19 -6.49
CA LYS A 137 -7.35 2.79 -5.62
C LYS A 137 -7.17 1.37 -5.07
N HIS A 138 -7.94 0.42 -5.60
CA HIS A 138 -8.04 -0.95 -5.11
C HIS A 138 -6.78 -1.77 -5.40
N GLY A 139 -5.93 -1.29 -6.30
CA GLY A 139 -4.85 -2.05 -6.87
C GLY A 139 -3.60 -2.20 -6.00
N GLY A 140 -3.38 -1.21 -5.13
CA GLY A 140 -2.11 -1.09 -4.43
C GLY A 140 -0.96 -0.69 -5.36
N VAL A 141 0.20 -0.44 -4.77
CA VAL A 141 1.43 -0.10 -5.47
C VAL A 141 2.53 -0.99 -4.90
N VAL A 142 3.41 -1.49 -5.76
CA VAL A 142 4.63 -2.20 -5.34
C VAL A 142 5.85 -1.42 -5.77
N LEU A 143 6.93 -1.59 -5.02
CA LEU A 143 8.20 -0.94 -5.26
C LEU A 143 9.23 -2.02 -5.63
N VAL A 144 9.79 -1.96 -6.84
CA VAL A 144 10.82 -2.90 -7.33
C VAL A 144 12.00 -2.09 -7.85
N GLY A 145 13.19 -2.31 -7.28
CA GLY A 145 14.32 -1.41 -7.53
C GLY A 145 13.95 0.03 -7.16
N ASN A 146 14.26 1.04 -7.99
CA ASN A 146 13.82 2.42 -7.73
C ASN A 146 12.43 2.78 -8.26
N HIS A 147 11.64 1.81 -8.72
CA HIS A 147 10.44 2.09 -9.49
C HIS A 147 9.17 1.61 -8.80
N LEU A 148 8.18 2.49 -8.78
CA LEU A 148 6.82 2.22 -8.34
C LEU A 148 6.01 1.64 -9.49
N TYR A 149 5.31 0.54 -9.24
CA TYR A 149 4.38 -0.08 -10.17
C TYR A 149 2.97 -0.10 -9.58
N GLY A 150 2.00 0.38 -10.34
CA GLY A 150 0.60 0.47 -9.91
C GLY A 150 -0.38 0.59 -11.07
N CYS A 151 -1.63 0.93 -10.77
CA CYS A 151 -2.70 1.11 -11.73
C CYS A 151 -3.32 2.51 -11.65
N ALA A 152 -3.57 3.12 -12.81
CA ALA A 152 -4.15 4.46 -12.96
C ALA A 152 -5.66 4.52 -12.64
N ASP A 153 -6.04 4.35 -11.37
CA ASP A 153 -7.39 4.66 -10.87
C ASP A 153 -8.54 3.93 -11.62
N ASP A 154 -8.52 2.59 -11.61
CA ASP A 154 -9.53 1.70 -12.22
C ASP A 154 -9.60 1.73 -13.77
N LYS A 155 -8.49 2.00 -14.46
CA LYS A 155 -8.48 2.16 -15.95
C LYS A 155 -7.74 1.08 -16.73
N GLN A 156 -7.32 0.00 -16.09
CA GLN A 156 -6.43 -1.06 -16.61
C GLN A 156 -5.11 -0.54 -17.22
N ILE A 157 -4.67 0.66 -16.82
CA ILE A 157 -3.40 1.23 -17.25
C ILE A 157 -2.40 0.98 -16.12
N ILE A 158 -1.37 0.19 -16.43
CA ILE A 158 -0.23 -0.04 -15.55
C ILE A 158 0.71 1.15 -15.66
N ILE A 159 1.16 1.66 -14.52
CA ILE A 159 2.09 2.78 -14.42
C ILE A 159 3.41 2.24 -13.86
N CYS A 160 4.52 2.68 -14.44
CA CYS A 160 5.84 2.67 -13.84
C CYS A 160 6.25 4.13 -13.59
N ALA A 161 6.66 4.45 -12.37
CA ALA A 161 7.17 5.77 -12.00
C ALA A 161 8.46 5.65 -11.20
N ASP A 162 9.35 6.63 -11.33
CA ASP A 162 10.51 6.73 -10.45
C ASP A 162 10.05 7.13 -9.04
N LEU A 163 10.56 6.43 -8.02
CA LEU A 163 10.16 6.67 -6.64
C LEU A 163 10.51 8.09 -6.19
N GLU A 164 11.73 8.56 -6.49
CA GLU A 164 12.32 9.78 -5.92
C GLU A 164 11.82 11.05 -6.60
N THR A 165 11.61 11.00 -7.92
CA THR A 165 11.11 12.16 -8.68
C THR A 165 9.58 12.15 -8.77
N GLY A 166 8.95 10.98 -8.66
CA GLY A 166 7.52 10.80 -8.92
C GLY A 166 7.15 10.98 -10.39
N GLU A 167 8.13 10.98 -11.31
CA GLU A 167 7.88 11.07 -12.75
C GLU A 167 7.44 9.72 -13.30
N THR A 168 6.42 9.74 -14.17
CA THR A 168 6.00 8.54 -14.89
C THR A 168 7.06 8.18 -15.93
N VAL A 169 7.64 6.99 -15.80
CA VAL A 169 8.58 6.42 -16.77
C VAL A 169 7.83 5.89 -17.98
N TRP A 170 6.78 5.10 -17.74
CA TRP A 170 5.86 4.65 -18.78
C TRP A 170 4.47 4.36 -18.20
N LYS A 171 3.47 4.35 -19.08
CA LYS A 171 2.12 3.91 -18.77
C LYS A 171 1.56 3.12 -19.95
N GLU A 172 1.06 1.93 -19.68
CA GLU A 172 0.60 1.04 -20.73
C GLU A 172 -0.67 0.32 -20.35
N ARG A 173 -1.49 0.00 -21.35
CA ARG A 173 -2.73 -0.74 -21.14
C ARG A 173 -2.42 -2.23 -21.09
N GLY A 174 -2.79 -2.89 -20.00
CA GLY A 174 -2.69 -4.35 -19.91
C GLY A 174 -3.92 -5.08 -20.43
N SER A 175 -3.87 -6.42 -20.39
CA SER A 175 -4.86 -7.29 -21.05
C SER A 175 -6.25 -7.36 -20.39
N GLY A 176 -6.35 -7.13 -19.07
CA GLY A 176 -7.64 -7.14 -18.36
C GLY A 176 -8.33 -5.77 -18.29
N LYS A 177 -9.32 -5.65 -17.40
CA LYS A 177 -10.16 -4.44 -17.29
C LYS A 177 -10.24 -3.87 -15.87
N ASN A 178 -10.43 -2.56 -15.80
CA ASN A 178 -10.65 -1.76 -14.59
C ASN A 178 -9.48 -1.79 -13.58
N SER A 179 -9.74 -1.96 -12.28
CA SER A 179 -8.71 -1.98 -11.23
C SER A 179 -7.73 -3.14 -11.41
N VAL A 180 -6.49 -2.97 -10.94
CA VAL A 180 -5.47 -4.03 -10.99
C VAL A 180 -4.79 -4.17 -9.63
N ALA A 181 -5.06 -5.26 -8.92
CA ALA A 181 -4.31 -5.63 -7.72
C ALA A 181 -2.93 -6.19 -8.12
N ILE A 182 -1.86 -5.63 -7.55
CA ILE A 182 -0.49 -5.93 -7.97
C ILE A 182 0.33 -6.58 -6.84
N ALA A 183 1.09 -7.61 -7.20
CA ALA A 183 2.20 -8.13 -6.40
C ALA A 183 3.46 -8.22 -7.27
N ALA A 184 4.63 -8.32 -6.66
CA ALA A 184 5.89 -8.51 -7.38
C ALA A 184 6.73 -9.62 -6.74
N ALA A 185 7.34 -10.45 -7.57
CA ALA A 185 8.29 -11.48 -7.17
C ALA A 185 9.16 -11.88 -8.37
N ASP A 186 10.42 -12.25 -8.11
CA ASP A 186 11.35 -12.79 -9.12
C ASP A 186 11.42 -11.97 -10.42
N GLY A 187 11.52 -10.63 -10.29
CA GLY A 187 11.60 -9.72 -11.45
C GLY A 187 10.30 -9.57 -12.25
N HIS A 188 9.17 -10.08 -11.76
CA HIS A 188 7.87 -10.00 -12.42
C HIS A 188 6.82 -9.28 -11.58
N LEU A 189 5.85 -8.72 -12.28
CA LEU A 189 4.61 -8.16 -11.77
C LEU A 189 3.48 -9.17 -12.00
N TYR A 190 2.75 -9.45 -10.94
CA TYR A 190 1.57 -10.31 -10.91
C TYR A 190 0.35 -9.40 -10.84
N LEU A 191 -0.34 -9.29 -11.97
CA LEU A 191 -1.40 -8.31 -12.23
C LEU A 191 -2.75 -9.00 -12.23
N ARG A 192 -3.52 -8.81 -11.15
CA ARG A 192 -4.90 -9.28 -11.07
C ARG A 192 -5.86 -8.16 -11.41
N TYR A 193 -6.50 -8.25 -12.57
CA TYR A 193 -7.51 -7.30 -13.01
C TYR A 193 -8.86 -7.58 -12.36
N GLN A 194 -9.68 -6.54 -12.25
CA GLN A 194 -11.01 -6.61 -11.65
C GLN A 194 -11.95 -7.59 -12.39
N ASP A 195 -11.75 -7.78 -13.69
CA ASP A 195 -12.55 -8.72 -14.50
C ASP A 195 -12.10 -10.18 -14.36
N GLY A 196 -11.19 -10.48 -13.44
CA GLY A 196 -10.70 -11.84 -13.19
C GLY A 196 -9.55 -12.27 -14.10
N THR A 197 -9.05 -11.39 -14.96
CA THR A 197 -7.80 -11.65 -15.70
C THR A 197 -6.63 -11.65 -14.73
N MET A 198 -5.81 -12.71 -14.74
CA MET A 198 -4.52 -12.75 -14.08
C MET A 198 -3.43 -12.68 -15.15
N ALA A 199 -2.59 -11.66 -15.11
CA ALA A 199 -1.47 -11.50 -16.04
C ALA A 199 -0.13 -11.50 -15.30
N LEU A 200 0.91 -11.94 -16.00
CA LEU A 200 2.30 -11.85 -15.59
C LEU A 200 2.99 -10.87 -16.54
N ALA A 201 3.65 -9.86 -15.99
CA ALA A 201 4.47 -8.92 -16.76
C ALA A 201 5.86 -8.82 -16.14
N LYS A 202 6.85 -8.34 -16.90
CA LYS A 202 8.16 -8.02 -16.35
C LYS A 202 8.08 -6.76 -15.48
N ALA A 203 8.80 -6.75 -14.36
CA ALA A 203 9.06 -5.56 -13.58
C ALA A 203 10.24 -4.80 -14.20
N ASP A 204 10.01 -4.18 -15.36
CA ASP A 204 11.06 -3.59 -16.20
C ASP A 204 10.79 -2.09 -16.42
N PRO A 205 11.67 -1.19 -15.96
CA PRO A 205 11.49 0.25 -16.18
C PRO A 205 11.71 0.67 -17.64
N SER A 206 12.28 -0.17 -18.50
CA SER A 206 12.43 0.16 -19.94
C SER A 206 11.12 0.06 -20.73
N GLY A 207 10.12 -0.66 -20.22
CA GLY A 207 8.81 -0.74 -20.85
C GLY A 207 7.92 -1.84 -20.26
N PHE A 208 6.63 -1.79 -20.60
CA PHE A 208 5.68 -2.83 -20.21
C PHE A 208 5.80 -4.04 -21.12
N VAL A 209 6.12 -5.20 -20.55
CA VAL A 209 6.20 -6.48 -21.26
C VAL A 209 5.33 -7.51 -20.55
N GLU A 210 4.10 -7.70 -21.02
CA GLU A 210 3.24 -8.78 -20.57
C GLU A 210 3.73 -10.12 -21.16
N VAL A 211 3.99 -11.09 -20.29
CA VAL A 211 4.54 -12.41 -20.63
C VAL A 211 3.42 -13.40 -20.93
N SER A 212 2.37 -13.40 -20.11
CA SER A 212 1.23 -14.30 -20.26
C SER A 212 0.05 -13.81 -19.44
N SER A 213 -1.14 -14.34 -19.75
CA SER A 213 -2.34 -14.13 -18.95
C SER A 213 -3.29 -15.31 -19.04
N PHE A 214 -4.18 -15.42 -18.05
CA PHE A 214 -5.26 -16.39 -18.03
C PHE A 214 -6.47 -15.84 -17.26
N GLN A 215 -7.65 -16.42 -17.50
CA GLN A 215 -8.85 -16.10 -16.74
C GLN A 215 -8.90 -16.95 -15.46
N ILE A 216 -9.03 -16.31 -14.31
CA ILE A 216 -9.16 -17.02 -13.03
C ILE A 216 -10.45 -17.86 -13.05
N PRO A 217 -10.39 -19.19 -12.84
CA PRO A 217 -11.58 -20.02 -12.76
C PRO A 217 -12.55 -19.52 -11.67
N GLY A 218 -13.83 -19.41 -12.02
CA GLY A 218 -14.86 -18.94 -11.10
C GLY A 218 -15.03 -17.42 -11.05
N SER A 219 -14.19 -16.64 -11.75
CA SER A 219 -14.45 -15.22 -11.97
C SER A 219 -15.74 -15.04 -12.78
N GLY A 220 -16.52 -14.01 -12.49
CA GLY A 220 -17.75 -13.67 -13.20
C GLY A 220 -18.04 -12.17 -13.07
N ASP A 221 -19.29 -11.80 -12.86
CA ASP A 221 -19.68 -10.38 -12.83
C ASP A 221 -19.22 -9.63 -11.56
N ARG A 222 -18.78 -10.35 -10.52
CA ARG A 222 -18.29 -9.73 -9.28
C ARG A 222 -16.85 -9.25 -9.43
N PRO A 223 -16.49 -8.07 -8.88
CA PRO A 223 -15.13 -7.55 -8.92
C PRO A 223 -14.09 -8.44 -8.23
N SER A 224 -12.99 -8.71 -8.95
CA SER A 224 -11.81 -9.43 -8.48
C SER A 224 -10.79 -8.49 -7.82
N TRP A 225 -11.01 -8.07 -6.58
CA TRP A 225 -10.15 -7.08 -5.89
C TRP A 225 -9.18 -7.64 -4.85
N ALA A 226 -9.29 -8.92 -4.47
CA ALA A 226 -8.38 -9.48 -3.47
C ALA A 226 -6.95 -9.55 -4.03
N HIS A 227 -5.97 -9.06 -3.28
CA HIS A 227 -4.59 -9.04 -3.77
C HIS A 227 -4.05 -10.46 -3.95
N PRO A 228 -3.25 -10.71 -5.00
CA PRO A 228 -2.50 -11.95 -5.13
C PRO A 228 -1.47 -12.07 -3.99
N VAL A 229 -1.28 -13.30 -3.47
CA VAL A 229 -0.26 -13.58 -2.46
C VAL A 229 0.72 -14.58 -3.03
N ILE A 230 2.01 -14.29 -2.89
CA ILE A 230 3.09 -15.17 -3.34
C ILE A 230 3.88 -15.62 -2.11
N LEU A 231 4.04 -16.93 -1.96
CA LEU A 231 4.79 -17.52 -0.85
C LEU A 231 5.38 -18.85 -1.29
N ASP A 232 6.69 -19.03 -1.08
CA ASP A 232 7.45 -20.26 -1.34
C ASP A 232 7.23 -20.83 -2.75
N GLY A 233 7.20 -19.96 -3.76
CA GLY A 233 7.00 -20.36 -5.15
C GLY A 233 5.56 -20.79 -5.47
N ARG A 234 4.57 -20.37 -4.67
CA ARG A 234 3.15 -20.56 -4.96
C ARG A 234 2.43 -19.22 -5.03
N LEU A 235 1.52 -19.10 -6.00
CA LEU A 235 0.58 -18.00 -6.13
C LEU A 235 -0.78 -18.41 -5.57
N TYR A 236 -1.28 -17.66 -4.59
CA TYR A 236 -2.60 -17.83 -3.99
C TYR A 236 -3.54 -16.73 -4.45
N LEU A 237 -4.71 -17.13 -4.96
CA LEU A 237 -5.75 -16.22 -5.43
C LEU A 237 -7.06 -16.54 -4.73
N ARG A 238 -7.63 -15.54 -4.03
CA ARG A 238 -9.00 -15.64 -3.50
C ARG A 238 -10.01 -15.17 -4.53
N GLU A 239 -10.92 -16.04 -4.97
CA GLU A 239 -12.01 -15.73 -5.90
C GLU A 239 -13.35 -16.14 -5.29
N GLY A 240 -14.20 -15.16 -4.98
CA GLY A 240 -15.43 -15.39 -4.20
C GLY A 240 -15.18 -16.15 -2.90
N ASP A 241 -15.73 -17.37 -2.84
CA ASP A 241 -15.64 -18.29 -1.70
C ASP A 241 -14.56 -19.37 -1.89
N THR A 242 -13.73 -19.25 -2.92
CA THR A 242 -12.67 -20.19 -3.26
C THR A 242 -11.28 -19.56 -3.08
N ILE A 243 -10.30 -20.39 -2.77
CA ILE A 243 -8.88 -20.04 -2.82
C ILE A 243 -8.22 -21.01 -3.79
N LEU A 244 -7.61 -20.47 -4.84
CA LEU A 244 -6.83 -21.21 -5.83
C LEU A 244 -5.34 -21.09 -5.47
N CYS A 245 -4.57 -22.14 -5.75
CA CYS A 245 -3.14 -22.20 -5.54
C CYS A 245 -2.47 -22.70 -6.82
N TYR A 246 -1.51 -21.92 -7.33
CA TYR A 246 -0.72 -22.26 -8.52
C TYR A 246 0.73 -22.44 -8.10
N ASP A 247 1.37 -23.49 -8.59
CA ASP A 247 2.83 -23.62 -8.51
C ASP A 247 3.46 -22.72 -9.58
N ILE A 248 4.33 -21.82 -9.15
CA ILE A 248 5.00 -20.81 -9.99
C ILE A 248 6.52 -20.93 -9.93
N GLN A 249 7.05 -22.01 -9.34
CA GLN A 249 8.50 -22.26 -9.38
C GLN A 249 8.91 -22.53 -10.83
N GLN A 250 10.02 -21.92 -11.27
CA GLN A 250 10.63 -22.28 -12.54
C GLN A 250 10.98 -23.77 -12.50
N ARG A 251 10.58 -24.51 -13.54
CA ARG A 251 11.07 -25.86 -13.80
C ARG A 251 12.31 -25.80 -14.67
#